data_AF-A0SE89-F1
#
_entry.id   AF-A0SE89-F1
#
_cell.length_a   1.000
_cell.length_b   1.000
_cell.length_c   1.000
_cell.angle_alpha   90.00
_cell.angle_beta   90.00
_cell.angle_gamma   90.00
#
_symmetry.space_group_name_H-M   'P 1'
#
loop_
_entity.id
_entity.type
_entity.pdbx_description
1 polymer ?
#
loop_
_entity_poly.entity_id
_entity_poly.type
_entity_poly.pdbx_seq_one_letter_code
_entity_poly.pdbx_strand_id
1 'polypeptide(L)'
;QINPLSELTNKRRLTALGPGGLSRDRAGLEVRDVHPSHYGRICPIETPEGPNIGLINNLSTYAKVNEYGFITTPYRKVINGVIQNDIIDYLTADEEHNFIISQAGVKQDDNGTILNKTVVARFRGEDMVANIDEVDYIDVSPKQIVSVATSAIPFLENDDANRALMGANMQRQAVPLINPESPIVGTGIEFEAARDSGAAVVALESGIAKYVDSKLITIESKKGIKTYELSDFDRSNNGTALVHSPIIKVGDQVEKGQIIADGPSMEQGELAIGQNVVVAFTTYNGYNFEDAVIMSERVVMEDKFTSIHIDEYVIERRNTKIGIEEITREIPNVSEQAKKFLDADGIVAPGTEVKVGDILVGKVTPKGQVQLSPEDKLLHAIFGEKSRNVKDNSLRVPNGGEGIVQTIKRFSAADGFDLPAGVLEVIKVYVVQKRKIQEGDKMSGRHGNKGVISKILSIEDMPHLEDGTPVDILLNPQGIPSRMNIGQILELHLGMAAQKLGVKIATPVFEGLTATELDEIMEEAGMTNFGKVKLIDGATGDVMDKPIAVGVMYMLKLSHMVDDKLHARNVGPYSLITQQPLGGKAQNGGQRFG
;
A
#
# COMPACT_ATOMS: atom_id res chain seq x y z
N GLN A 1 6.80 -5.08 1.75
CA GLN A 1 6.23 -5.31 0.41
C GLN A 1 4.71 -5.37 0.56
N ILE A 2 4.06 -4.21 0.65
CA ILE A 2 2.58 -4.15 0.57
C ILE A 2 2.22 -3.86 -0.89
N ASN A 3 2.79 -2.78 -1.43
CA ASN A 3 2.69 -2.37 -2.83
C ASN A 3 4.10 -1.94 -3.36
N PRO A 4 4.24 -1.67 -4.67
CA PRO A 4 5.52 -1.28 -5.28
C PRO A 4 6.15 -0.03 -4.67
N LEU A 5 5.34 0.99 -4.36
CA LEU A 5 5.82 2.24 -3.77
C LEU A 5 6.42 2.02 -2.36
N SER A 6 5.78 1.16 -1.56
CA SER A 6 6.24 0.74 -0.24
C SER A 6 7.62 0.06 -0.31
N GLU A 7 7.84 -0.76 -1.34
CA GLU A 7 9.14 -1.40 -1.57
C GLU A 7 10.22 -0.40 -1.99
N LEU A 8 9.90 0.47 -2.96
CA LEU A 8 10.82 1.48 -3.47
C LEU A 8 11.25 2.44 -2.35
N THR A 9 10.31 2.97 -1.57
CA THR A 9 10.63 3.81 -0.41
C THR A 9 11.46 3.04 0.62
N ASN A 10 11.14 1.78 0.92
CA ASN A 10 11.89 1.03 1.93
C ASN A 10 13.35 0.81 1.53
N LYS A 11 13.63 0.61 0.23
CA LYS A 11 14.99 0.53 -0.33
C LYS A 11 15.75 1.87 -0.27
N ARG A 12 15.03 3.00 -0.28
CA ARG A 12 15.57 4.38 -0.22
C ARG A 12 15.53 5.02 1.17
N ARG A 13 15.30 4.22 2.21
CA ARG A 13 15.16 4.68 3.60
C ARG A 13 16.53 4.92 4.24
N LEU A 14 16.63 6.03 4.97
CA LEU A 14 17.76 6.37 5.83
C LEU A 14 17.35 6.19 7.30
N THR A 15 18.24 5.64 8.11
CA THR A 15 18.02 5.44 9.55
C THR A 15 19.20 5.94 10.36
N ALA A 16 18.94 6.81 11.33
CA ALA A 16 19.91 7.20 12.35
C ALA A 16 20.01 6.16 13.49
N LEU A 17 19.12 5.17 13.52
CA LEU A 17 19.08 4.09 14.51
C LEU A 17 19.93 2.89 14.05
N GLY A 18 20.48 2.14 15.01
CA GLY A 18 21.18 0.88 14.76
C GLY A 18 22.59 0.86 15.35
N PRO A 19 23.39 -0.19 15.05
CA PRO A 19 24.79 -0.27 15.49
C PRO A 19 25.59 0.95 15.01
N GLY A 20 26.24 1.66 15.92
CA GLY A 20 26.97 2.90 15.61
C GLY A 20 26.10 4.15 15.44
N GLY A 21 24.77 4.01 15.51
CA GLY A 21 23.81 5.11 15.47
C GLY A 21 23.31 5.54 16.85
N LEU A 22 22.20 6.27 16.84
CA LEU A 22 21.51 6.75 18.03
C LEU A 22 20.50 5.72 18.55
N SER A 23 20.24 5.76 19.85
CA SER A 23 19.05 5.12 20.43
C SER A 23 17.90 6.12 20.50
N ARG A 24 16.66 5.61 20.46
CA ARG A 24 15.45 6.46 20.51
C ARG A 24 15.43 7.38 21.73
N ASP A 25 15.84 6.86 22.88
CA ASP A 25 15.81 7.58 24.16
C ASP A 25 16.96 8.59 24.31
N ARG A 26 18.03 8.45 23.52
CA ARG A 26 19.18 9.37 23.53
C ARG A 26 19.10 10.43 22.44
N ALA A 27 18.22 10.27 21.46
CA ALA A 27 18.07 11.21 20.36
C ALA A 27 17.28 12.45 20.80
N GLY A 28 17.99 13.57 20.97
CA GLY A 28 17.41 14.88 21.26
C GLY A 28 16.62 15.48 20.09
N LEU A 29 16.01 16.63 20.33
CA LEU A 29 15.23 17.37 19.33
C LEU A 29 16.08 17.81 18.13
N GLU A 30 17.32 18.25 18.36
CA GLU A 30 18.21 18.79 17.32
C GLU A 30 18.48 17.82 16.17
N VAL A 31 18.59 16.52 16.46
CA VAL A 31 18.85 15.50 15.42
C VAL A 31 17.57 15.10 14.69
N ARG A 32 16.40 15.38 15.28
CA ARG A 32 15.10 15.07 14.68
C ARG A 32 14.58 16.20 13.80
N ASP A 33 15.15 17.39 13.94
CA ASP A 33 14.74 18.58 13.22
C ASP A 33 15.18 18.55 11.75
N VAL A 34 14.51 19.34 10.92
CA VAL A 34 14.82 19.47 9.50
C VAL A 34 15.95 20.49 9.33
N HIS A 35 17.13 20.03 8.93
CA HIS A 35 18.27 20.90 8.68
C HIS A 35 18.27 21.43 7.23
N PRO A 36 18.69 22.68 6.96
CA PRO A 36 18.75 23.23 5.60
C PRO A 36 19.52 22.38 4.59
N SER A 37 20.59 21.69 5.02
CA SER A 37 21.37 20.80 4.15
C SER A 37 20.60 19.58 3.64
N HIS A 38 19.42 19.27 4.21
CA HIS A 38 18.54 18.21 3.72
C HIS A 38 17.97 18.53 2.34
N TYR A 39 17.97 19.80 1.93
CA TYR A 39 17.46 20.23 0.63
C TYR A 39 18.05 19.39 -0.53
N GLY A 40 17.19 18.79 -1.34
CA GLY A 40 17.57 17.92 -2.46
C GLY A 40 18.16 16.55 -2.08
N ARG A 41 18.43 16.30 -0.79
CA ARG A 41 19.14 15.10 -0.30
C ARG A 41 18.22 14.17 0.49
N ILE A 42 17.53 14.72 1.49
CA ILE A 42 16.64 14.01 2.40
C ILE A 42 15.28 14.69 2.36
N CYS A 43 14.22 13.91 2.15
CA CYS A 43 12.88 14.47 2.08
C CYS A 43 12.48 15.04 3.44
N PRO A 44 12.04 16.31 3.51
CA PRO A 44 11.63 16.93 4.78
C PRO A 44 10.23 16.49 5.24
N ILE A 45 9.45 15.86 4.36
CA ILE A 45 8.05 15.47 4.61
C ILE A 45 7.94 14.00 5.00
N GLU A 46 8.65 13.09 4.31
CA GLU A 46 8.43 11.66 4.48
C GLU A 46 9.23 11.08 5.66
N THR A 47 8.61 11.10 6.83
CA THR A 47 9.11 10.44 8.05
C THR A 47 7.97 9.73 8.79
N PRO A 48 8.22 8.63 9.54
CA PRO A 48 7.19 8.00 10.34
C PRO A 48 6.67 8.91 11.46
N GLU A 49 5.36 8.87 11.70
CA GLU A 49 4.76 9.49 12.88
C GLU A 49 5.20 8.77 14.17
N GLY A 50 5.21 9.50 15.30
CA GLY A 50 5.45 8.94 16.63
C GLY A 50 6.93 8.91 17.03
N PRO A 51 7.39 7.90 17.80
CA PRO A 51 8.70 7.94 18.46
C PRO A 51 9.92 8.01 17.52
N ASN A 52 9.74 7.67 16.24
CA ASN A 52 10.81 7.63 15.23
C ASN A 52 10.88 8.87 14.34
N ILE A 53 10.05 9.88 14.59
CA ILE A 53 10.05 11.12 13.80
C ILE A 53 11.45 11.73 13.73
N GLY A 54 11.88 12.08 12.52
CA GLY A 54 13.20 12.65 12.22
C GLY A 54 14.38 11.66 12.28
N LEU A 55 14.20 10.48 12.87
CA LEU A 55 15.25 9.44 12.97
C LEU A 55 15.23 8.47 11.80
N ILE A 56 14.08 8.37 11.13
CA ILE A 56 13.91 7.62 9.89
C ILE A 56 13.42 8.60 8.84
N ASN A 57 14.23 8.78 7.81
CA ASN A 57 13.92 9.67 6.70
C ASN A 57 14.08 8.90 5.38
N ASN A 58 13.78 9.54 4.26
CA ASN A 58 13.92 8.93 2.93
C ASN A 58 14.75 9.83 2.03
N LEU A 59 15.52 9.23 1.13
CA LEU A 59 16.24 9.97 0.10
C LEU A 59 15.27 10.72 -0.79
N SER A 60 15.60 11.97 -1.10
CA SER A 60 14.87 12.74 -2.11
C SER A 60 15.02 12.14 -3.51
N THR A 61 14.22 12.59 -4.47
CA THR A 61 14.05 11.96 -5.78
C THR A 61 15.38 11.80 -6.55
N TYR A 62 16.18 12.86 -6.61
CA TYR A 62 17.43 12.88 -7.38
C TYR A 62 18.71 12.67 -6.56
N ALA A 63 18.57 12.48 -5.24
CA ALA A 63 19.69 12.31 -4.34
C ALA A 63 20.53 11.07 -4.71
N LYS A 64 21.85 11.21 -4.67
CA LYS A 64 22.82 10.13 -4.85
C LYS A 64 23.78 10.06 -3.66
N VAL A 65 24.43 8.93 -3.48
CA VAL A 65 25.51 8.76 -2.49
C VAL A 65 26.82 8.67 -3.27
N ASN A 66 27.78 9.51 -2.93
CA ASN A 66 29.10 9.49 -3.58
C ASN A 66 30.00 8.38 -3.03
N GLU A 67 31.21 8.23 -3.58
CA GLU A 67 32.17 7.17 -3.21
C GLU A 67 32.61 7.24 -1.73
N TYR A 68 32.51 8.41 -1.10
CA TYR A 68 32.85 8.64 0.30
C TYR A 68 31.67 8.44 1.26
N GLY A 69 30.47 8.15 0.73
CA GLY A 69 29.26 7.94 1.53
C GLY A 69 28.47 9.22 1.86
N PHE A 70 28.83 10.38 1.28
CA PHE A 70 28.05 11.61 1.43
C PHE A 70 26.91 11.68 0.42
N ILE A 71 25.78 12.23 0.87
CA ILE A 71 24.61 12.43 0.00
C ILE A 71 24.82 13.70 -0.82
N THR A 72 24.68 13.58 -2.13
CA THR A 72 24.78 14.66 -3.10
C THR A 72 23.44 14.89 -3.79
N THR A 73 23.25 16.10 -4.28
CA THR A 73 22.08 16.49 -5.06
C THR A 73 22.55 17.22 -6.33
N PRO A 74 21.87 17.03 -7.47
CA PRO A 74 22.26 17.65 -8.72
C PRO A 74 21.80 19.10 -8.83
N TYR A 75 22.62 19.94 -9.46
CA TYR A 75 22.32 21.30 -9.86
C TYR A 75 22.76 21.57 -11.30
N ARG A 76 22.08 22.49 -11.98
CA ARG A 76 22.51 23.00 -13.29
C ARG A 76 23.37 24.24 -13.08
N LYS A 77 24.50 24.29 -13.78
CA LYS A 77 25.43 25.42 -13.67
C LYS A 77 24.89 26.66 -14.38
N VAL A 78 25.12 27.83 -13.82
CA VAL A 78 24.79 29.12 -14.44
C VAL A 78 26.07 29.84 -14.80
N ILE A 79 26.18 30.31 -16.05
CA ILE A 79 27.33 31.07 -16.55
C ILE A 79 26.81 32.35 -17.21
N ASN A 80 27.19 33.51 -16.67
CA ASN A 80 26.76 34.83 -17.16
C ASN A 80 25.23 34.93 -17.34
N GLY A 81 24.48 34.40 -16.38
CA GLY A 81 23.01 34.40 -16.40
C GLY A 81 22.34 33.43 -17.38
N VAL A 82 23.12 32.54 -18.00
CA VAL A 82 22.61 31.48 -18.87
C VAL A 82 22.77 30.13 -18.17
N ILE A 83 21.65 29.42 -18.02
CA ILE A 83 21.58 28.09 -17.44
C ILE A 83 22.16 27.08 -18.44
N GLN A 84 23.21 26.37 -18.02
CA GLN A 84 23.88 25.36 -18.81
C GLN A 84 23.14 24.02 -18.64
N ASN A 85 22.13 23.76 -19.47
CA ASN A 85 21.28 22.56 -19.34
C ASN A 85 22.04 21.24 -19.47
N ASP A 86 23.17 21.21 -20.18
CA ASP A 86 23.99 20.01 -20.37
C ASP A 86 24.99 19.75 -19.22
N ILE A 87 25.17 20.71 -18.31
CA ILE A 87 26.15 20.62 -17.21
C ILE A 87 25.40 20.43 -15.90
N ILE A 88 25.41 19.19 -15.40
CA ILE A 88 24.80 18.82 -14.13
C ILE A 88 25.89 18.41 -13.14
N ASP A 89 26.10 19.24 -12.12
CA ASP A 89 27.07 18.99 -11.06
C ASP A 89 26.35 18.45 -9.81
N TYR A 90 26.86 17.36 -9.25
CA TYR A 90 26.36 16.79 -8.00
C TYR A 90 27.17 17.31 -6.83
N LEU A 91 26.55 18.12 -5.98
CA LEU A 91 27.25 18.78 -4.87
C LEU A 91 26.93 18.13 -3.53
N THR A 92 27.96 17.96 -2.68
CA THR A 92 27.79 17.66 -1.25
C THR A 92 27.29 18.88 -0.48
N ALA A 93 26.86 18.68 0.77
CA ALA A 93 26.34 19.78 1.59
C ALA A 93 27.40 20.85 1.93
N ASP A 94 28.67 20.46 2.04
CA ASP A 94 29.79 21.35 2.29
C ASP A 94 30.22 22.12 1.03
N GLU A 95 30.17 21.50 -0.15
CA GLU A 95 30.41 22.16 -1.43
C GLU A 95 29.33 23.22 -1.71
N GLU A 96 28.06 22.87 -1.44
CA GLU A 96 26.89 23.75 -1.62
C GLU A 96 27.03 25.09 -0.88
N HIS A 97 27.67 25.11 0.29
CA HIS A 97 27.84 26.33 1.09
C HIS A 97 28.67 27.44 0.43
N ASN A 98 29.42 27.12 -0.64
CA ASN A 98 30.27 28.08 -1.34
C ASN A 98 29.55 28.78 -2.52
N PHE A 99 28.34 28.34 -2.86
CA PHE A 99 27.65 28.77 -4.07
C PHE A 99 26.30 29.42 -3.76
N ILE A 100 25.90 30.38 -4.59
CA ILE A 100 24.57 30.96 -4.58
C ILE A 100 23.68 30.17 -5.53
N ILE A 101 22.64 29.52 -4.98
CA ILE A 101 21.79 28.59 -5.74
C ILE A 101 20.37 29.12 -5.85
N SER A 102 19.85 29.22 -7.07
CA SER A 102 18.46 29.63 -7.31
C SER A 102 17.50 28.44 -7.44
N GLN A 103 16.21 28.73 -7.31
CA GLN A 103 15.12 27.74 -7.39
C GLN A 103 14.85 27.28 -8.83
N ALA A 104 14.30 26.08 -9.02
CA ALA A 104 14.06 25.54 -10.37
C ALA A 104 12.99 26.31 -11.19
N GLY A 105 12.03 26.95 -10.52
CA GLY A 105 10.90 27.65 -11.15
C GLY A 105 11.22 29.06 -11.71
N VAL A 106 12.48 29.39 -11.97
CA VAL A 106 12.85 30.69 -12.54
C VAL A 106 12.47 30.75 -14.02
N LYS A 107 11.89 31.88 -14.45
CA LYS A 107 11.53 32.10 -15.86
C LYS A 107 12.78 32.27 -16.72
N GLN A 108 12.88 31.48 -17.78
CA GLN A 108 13.99 31.47 -18.73
C GLN A 108 13.45 31.58 -20.17
N ASP A 109 14.30 32.02 -21.10
CA ASP A 109 14.05 31.91 -22.54
C ASP A 109 14.42 30.53 -23.11
N ASP A 110 14.17 30.31 -24.40
CA ASP A 110 14.48 29.06 -25.10
C ASP A 110 15.99 28.72 -25.12
N ASN A 111 16.85 29.70 -24.89
CA ASN A 111 18.30 29.54 -24.82
C ASN A 111 18.80 29.31 -23.37
N GLY A 112 17.91 29.26 -22.38
CA GLY A 112 18.25 29.11 -20.96
C GLY A 112 18.68 30.40 -20.26
N THR A 113 18.49 31.56 -20.88
CA THR A 113 18.79 32.87 -20.27
C THR A 113 17.72 33.21 -19.25
N ILE A 114 18.12 33.56 -18.03
CA ILE A 114 17.20 33.98 -16.98
C ILE A 114 16.60 35.35 -17.34
N LEU A 115 15.27 35.45 -17.37
CA LEU A 115 14.57 36.68 -17.79
C LEU A 115 14.55 37.77 -16.70
N ASN A 116 14.62 37.37 -15.43
CA ASN A 116 14.46 38.25 -14.27
C ASN A 116 15.80 38.79 -13.79
N LYS A 117 15.98 40.12 -13.74
CA LYS A 117 17.23 40.77 -13.27
C LYS A 117 17.72 40.32 -11.88
N THR A 118 16.79 39.98 -11.01
CA THR A 118 17.05 39.43 -9.68
C THR A 118 16.20 38.18 -9.48
N VAL A 119 16.75 37.22 -8.74
CA VAL A 119 16.08 35.95 -8.44
C VAL A 119 16.16 35.63 -6.96
N VAL A 120 15.20 34.85 -6.48
CA VAL A 120 15.28 34.24 -5.14
C VAL A 120 16.34 33.14 -5.21
N ALA A 121 17.27 33.19 -4.28
CA ALA A 121 18.36 32.25 -4.17
C ALA A 121 18.63 31.94 -2.70
N ARG A 122 19.38 30.86 -2.47
CA ARG A 122 19.85 30.47 -1.14
C ARG A 122 21.36 30.52 -1.10
N PHE A 123 21.89 31.04 0.01
CA PHE A 123 23.31 31.06 0.29
C PHE A 123 23.53 30.73 1.76
N ARG A 124 24.35 29.71 2.04
CA ARG A 124 24.68 29.26 3.41
C ARG A 124 23.45 28.97 4.30
N GLY A 125 22.39 28.46 3.69
CA GLY A 125 21.15 28.10 4.39
C GLY A 125 20.18 29.26 4.64
N GLU A 126 20.50 30.47 4.19
CA GLU A 126 19.61 31.63 4.26
C GLU A 126 19.04 31.98 2.88
N ASP A 127 17.76 32.33 2.85
CA ASP A 127 17.09 32.82 1.64
C ASP A 127 17.43 34.29 1.41
N MET A 128 17.81 34.61 0.17
CA MET A 128 18.17 35.97 -0.24
C MET A 128 17.71 36.27 -1.67
N VAL A 129 17.76 37.55 -2.03
CA VAL A 129 17.57 38.00 -3.41
C VAL A 129 18.95 38.29 -4.00
N ALA A 130 19.32 37.56 -5.04
CA ALA A 130 20.60 37.70 -5.73
C ALA A 130 20.40 38.32 -7.11
N ASN A 131 21.40 39.06 -7.59
CA ASN A 131 21.45 39.45 -9.00
C ASN A 131 21.81 38.22 -9.84
N ILE A 132 21.35 38.16 -11.09
CA ILE A 132 21.62 37.01 -11.97
C ILE A 132 23.13 36.73 -12.09
N ASP A 133 23.96 37.78 -12.14
CA ASP A 133 25.41 37.68 -12.31
C ASP A 133 26.11 37.01 -11.11
N GLU A 134 25.43 36.93 -9.96
CA GLU A 134 25.94 36.33 -8.72
C GLU A 134 25.48 34.87 -8.55
N VAL A 135 24.56 34.39 -9.39
CA VAL A 135 24.02 33.03 -9.29
C VAL A 135 24.96 32.03 -9.95
N ASP A 136 25.42 31.05 -9.18
CA ASP A 136 26.33 30.02 -9.65
C ASP A 136 25.58 28.78 -10.18
N TYR A 137 24.47 28.43 -9.54
CA TYR A 137 23.71 27.21 -9.85
C TYR A 137 22.20 27.44 -9.74
N ILE A 138 21.45 26.54 -10.37
CA ILE A 138 20.00 26.44 -10.25
C ILE A 138 19.60 24.98 -10.04
N ASP A 139 18.52 24.76 -9.30
CA ASP A 139 17.92 23.43 -9.12
C ASP A 139 17.56 22.76 -10.46
N VAL A 140 17.65 21.42 -10.52
CA VAL A 140 17.32 20.67 -11.75
C VAL A 140 15.82 20.53 -11.96
N SER A 141 15.04 20.40 -10.88
CA SER A 141 13.59 20.21 -10.93
C SER A 141 12.97 20.48 -9.56
N PRO A 142 11.76 21.04 -9.48
CA PRO A 142 11.10 21.29 -8.19
C PRO A 142 10.79 20.02 -7.40
N LYS A 143 10.63 18.85 -8.05
CA LYS A 143 10.45 17.58 -7.34
C LYS A 143 11.72 17.05 -6.66
N GLN A 144 12.88 17.68 -6.87
CA GLN A 144 14.14 17.23 -6.29
C GLN A 144 14.16 17.29 -4.77
N ILE A 145 13.35 18.14 -4.16
CA ILE A 145 13.32 18.33 -2.70
C ILE A 145 12.57 17.23 -1.96
N VAL A 146 11.65 16.54 -2.63
CA VAL A 146 10.78 15.53 -2.04
C VAL A 146 11.19 14.12 -2.43
N SER A 147 10.75 13.13 -1.65
CA SER A 147 10.93 11.71 -1.96
C SER A 147 9.96 11.23 -3.04
N VAL A 148 10.15 10.01 -3.53
CA VAL A 148 9.30 9.41 -4.57
C VAL A 148 7.84 9.24 -4.12
N ALA A 149 7.59 8.90 -2.85
CA ALA A 149 6.22 8.74 -2.35
C ALA A 149 5.51 10.09 -2.19
N THR A 150 6.23 11.11 -1.71
CA THR A 150 5.69 12.47 -1.60
C THR A 150 5.49 13.10 -2.98
N SER A 151 6.34 12.78 -3.96
CA SER A 151 6.20 13.30 -5.32
C SER A 151 5.03 12.70 -6.11
N ALA A 152 4.40 11.63 -5.61
CA ALA A 152 3.18 11.05 -6.18
C ALA A 152 1.87 11.72 -5.71
N ILE A 153 1.98 12.77 -4.89
CA ILE A 153 0.83 13.56 -4.39
C ILE A 153 0.65 14.76 -5.32
N PRO A 154 -0.46 14.85 -6.08
CA PRO A 154 -0.77 16.03 -6.88
C PRO A 154 -1.10 17.21 -5.97
N PHE A 155 -0.91 18.45 -6.44
CA PHE A 155 -1.24 19.67 -5.67
C PHE A 155 -0.62 19.73 -4.26
N LEU A 156 0.55 19.11 -4.07
CA LEU A 156 1.23 19.06 -2.77
C LEU A 156 1.45 20.46 -2.18
N GLU A 157 1.69 21.45 -3.03
CA GLU A 157 1.89 22.85 -2.66
C GLU A 157 0.66 23.49 -1.99
N ASN A 158 -0.51 22.85 -2.06
CA ASN A 158 -1.76 23.29 -1.45
C ASN A 158 -2.13 22.51 -0.17
N ASP A 159 -1.22 21.64 0.30
CA ASP A 159 -1.41 20.85 1.51
C ASP A 159 -0.46 21.28 2.64
N ASP A 160 -0.98 21.29 3.87
CA ASP A 160 -0.14 21.37 5.06
C ASP A 160 0.86 20.21 5.11
N ALA A 161 2.10 20.50 5.53
CA ALA A 161 3.19 19.54 5.56
C ALA A 161 2.87 18.28 6.40
N ASN A 162 2.10 18.40 7.48
CA ASN A 162 1.71 17.24 8.29
C ASN A 162 0.72 16.34 7.54
N ARG A 163 -0.15 16.93 6.71
CA ARG A 163 -1.08 16.17 5.86
C ARG A 163 -0.36 15.49 4.72
N ALA A 164 0.58 16.17 4.08
CA ALA A 164 1.47 15.59 3.10
C ALA A 164 2.26 14.38 3.66
N LEU A 165 2.82 14.52 4.87
CA LEU A 165 3.51 13.45 5.60
C LEU A 165 2.59 12.23 5.79
N MET A 166 1.36 12.47 6.25
CA MET A 166 0.37 11.41 6.42
C MET A 166 0.01 10.76 5.08
N GLY A 167 -0.18 11.55 4.03
CA GLY A 167 -0.46 11.12 2.66
C GLY A 167 0.61 10.16 2.12
N ALA A 168 1.88 10.59 2.15
CA ALA A 168 3.01 9.77 1.73
C ALA A 168 3.10 8.46 2.56
N ASN A 169 2.87 8.54 3.87
CA ASN A 169 2.89 7.37 4.74
C ASN A 169 1.74 6.38 4.48
N MET A 170 0.56 6.87 4.10
CA MET A 170 -0.62 6.04 3.85
C MET A 170 -0.58 5.39 2.47
N GLN A 171 -0.01 6.06 1.45
CA GLN A 171 0.21 5.45 0.14
C GLN A 171 1.02 4.14 0.24
N ARG A 172 2.00 4.06 1.15
CA ARG A 172 2.79 2.83 1.40
C ARG A 172 2.03 1.69 2.06
N GLN A 173 0.85 1.98 2.61
CA GLN A 173 -0.04 1.04 3.29
C GLN A 173 -1.21 0.60 2.39
N ALA A 174 -1.32 1.17 1.19
CA ALA A 174 -2.37 0.81 0.24
C ALA A 174 -2.20 -0.64 -0.24
N VAL A 175 -3.25 -1.44 -0.14
CA VAL A 175 -3.24 -2.86 -0.50
C VAL A 175 -3.45 -3.00 -2.01
N PRO A 176 -2.74 -3.90 -2.71
CA PRO A 176 -3.03 -4.21 -4.10
C PRO A 176 -4.46 -4.70 -4.29
N LEU A 177 -5.14 -4.11 -5.26
CA LEU A 177 -6.51 -4.42 -5.65
C LEU A 177 -6.48 -5.46 -6.78
N ILE A 178 -7.60 -6.17 -6.98
CA ILE A 178 -7.73 -7.13 -8.09
C ILE A 178 -7.66 -6.42 -9.43
N ASN A 179 -8.36 -5.28 -9.56
CA ASN A 179 -8.41 -4.46 -10.77
C ASN A 179 -7.96 -3.04 -10.41
N PRO A 180 -6.65 -2.78 -10.26
CA PRO A 180 -6.17 -1.43 -9.97
C PRO A 180 -6.43 -0.48 -11.14
N GLU A 181 -6.72 0.78 -10.84
CA GLU A 181 -6.83 1.84 -11.84
C GLU A 181 -5.72 2.86 -11.61
N SER A 182 -5.07 3.28 -12.69
CA SER A 182 -4.12 4.39 -12.69
C SER A 182 -4.82 5.72 -12.38
N PRO A 183 -4.16 6.65 -11.69
CA PRO A 183 -4.78 7.91 -11.29
C PRO A 183 -5.10 8.78 -12.51
N ILE A 184 -6.32 9.30 -12.58
CA ILE A 184 -6.70 10.30 -13.61
C ILE A 184 -5.90 11.60 -13.43
N VAL A 185 -5.68 11.99 -12.17
CA VAL A 185 -4.83 13.12 -11.79
C VAL A 185 -3.52 12.58 -11.20
N GLY A 186 -2.47 12.47 -12.01
CA GLY A 186 -1.15 12.00 -11.59
C GLY A 186 -0.16 13.14 -11.38
N THR A 187 1.10 12.80 -11.15
CA THR A 187 2.22 13.77 -11.18
C THR A 187 3.26 13.47 -12.25
N GLY A 188 3.14 12.32 -12.93
CA GLY A 188 4.08 11.82 -13.93
C GLY A 188 5.21 10.98 -13.32
N ILE A 189 5.24 10.80 -11.99
CA ILE A 189 6.20 9.89 -11.34
C ILE A 189 5.75 8.42 -11.40
N GLU A 190 4.48 8.17 -11.68
CA GLU A 190 3.83 6.86 -11.58
C GLU A 190 4.51 5.81 -12.47
N PHE A 191 4.84 6.16 -13.70
CA PHE A 191 5.52 5.27 -14.65
C PHE A 191 6.94 4.92 -14.19
N GLU A 192 7.71 5.94 -13.80
CA GLU A 192 9.10 5.76 -13.32
C GLU A 192 9.13 4.96 -12.01
N ALA A 193 8.22 5.25 -11.07
CA ALA A 193 8.09 4.53 -9.82
C ALA A 193 7.70 3.07 -10.03
N ALA A 194 6.78 2.79 -10.96
CA ALA A 194 6.39 1.42 -11.31
C ALA A 194 7.57 0.66 -11.91
N ARG A 195 8.25 1.22 -12.93
CA ARG A 195 9.41 0.62 -13.60
C ARG A 195 10.54 0.32 -12.62
N ASP A 196 10.93 1.30 -11.81
CA ASP A 196 12.13 1.23 -10.97
C ASP A 196 11.89 0.50 -9.64
N SER A 197 10.62 0.22 -9.27
CA SER A 197 10.30 -0.60 -8.10
C SER A 197 10.86 -2.04 -8.20
N GLY A 198 11.00 -2.55 -9.43
CA GLY A 198 11.31 -3.94 -9.72
C GLY A 198 10.12 -4.90 -9.60
N ALA A 199 8.92 -4.36 -9.34
CA ALA A 199 7.67 -5.14 -9.34
C ALA A 199 7.06 -5.28 -10.75
N ALA A 200 7.41 -4.39 -11.68
CA ALA A 200 7.08 -4.51 -13.09
C ALA A 200 8.11 -5.41 -13.80
N VAL A 201 7.69 -6.12 -14.84
CA VAL A 201 8.63 -6.86 -15.70
C VAL A 201 9.07 -5.95 -16.84
N VAL A 202 10.39 -5.73 -16.95
CA VAL A 202 10.99 -4.81 -17.92
C VAL A 202 11.83 -5.58 -18.95
N ALA A 203 11.69 -5.21 -20.22
CA ALA A 203 12.47 -5.77 -21.31
C ALA A 203 13.95 -5.38 -21.18
N LEU A 204 14.82 -6.38 -21.24
CA LEU A 204 16.27 -6.20 -21.12
C LEU A 204 16.93 -5.90 -22.47
N GLU A 205 16.24 -6.26 -23.56
CA GLU A 205 16.70 -6.11 -24.94
C GLU A 205 15.53 -5.75 -25.85
N SER A 206 15.80 -4.97 -26.90
CA SER A 206 14.80 -4.69 -27.92
C SER A 206 14.61 -5.90 -28.83
N GLY A 207 13.37 -6.21 -29.19
CA GLY A 207 13.01 -7.39 -29.98
C GLY A 207 11.53 -7.46 -30.31
N ILE A 208 11.07 -8.62 -30.76
CA ILE A 208 9.67 -8.88 -31.08
C ILE A 208 9.11 -9.91 -30.09
N ALA A 209 7.92 -9.65 -29.56
CA ALA A 209 7.21 -10.58 -28.69
C ALA A 209 6.79 -11.83 -29.48
N LYS A 210 7.41 -12.97 -29.20
CA LYS A 210 7.16 -14.24 -29.91
C LYS A 210 6.07 -15.07 -29.23
N TYR A 211 6.01 -15.01 -27.91
CA TYR A 211 5.06 -15.74 -27.09
C TYR A 211 4.69 -14.92 -25.87
N VAL A 212 3.39 -14.88 -25.54
CA VAL A 212 2.85 -14.17 -24.39
C VAL A 212 1.74 -15.03 -23.79
N ASP A 213 1.90 -15.43 -22.53
CA ASP A 213 0.83 -15.98 -21.70
C ASP A 213 0.88 -15.37 -20.28
N SER A 214 0.02 -15.85 -19.37
CA SER A 214 -0.06 -15.33 -18.00
C SER A 214 1.12 -15.72 -17.09
N LYS A 215 2.03 -16.59 -17.53
CA LYS A 215 3.17 -17.11 -16.75
C LYS A 215 4.52 -16.80 -17.37
N LEU A 216 4.55 -16.50 -18.67
CA LEU A 216 5.75 -16.51 -19.45
C LEU A 216 5.62 -15.61 -20.68
N ILE A 217 6.60 -14.73 -20.84
CA ILE A 217 6.75 -13.87 -22.02
C ILE A 217 8.08 -14.21 -22.68
N THR A 218 8.09 -14.32 -24.00
CA THR A 218 9.30 -14.59 -24.78
C THR A 218 9.50 -13.53 -25.84
N ILE A 219 10.67 -12.89 -25.82
CA ILE A 219 11.08 -11.84 -26.76
C ILE A 219 12.23 -12.36 -27.62
N GLU A 220 12.10 -12.26 -28.94
CA GLU A 220 13.14 -12.59 -29.91
C GLU A 220 13.90 -11.32 -30.27
N SER A 221 15.16 -11.23 -29.80
CA SER A 221 16.09 -10.14 -30.11
C SER A 221 17.12 -10.58 -31.14
N LYS A 222 17.95 -9.65 -31.61
CA LYS A 222 19.09 -9.95 -32.50
C LYS A 222 20.13 -10.90 -31.85
N LYS A 223 20.14 -11.02 -30.52
CA LYS A 223 21.09 -11.86 -29.77
C LYS A 223 20.53 -13.24 -29.40
N GLY A 224 19.23 -13.46 -29.63
CA GLY A 224 18.57 -14.72 -29.33
C GLY A 224 17.21 -14.51 -28.68
N ILE A 225 16.68 -15.59 -28.14
CA ILE A 225 15.38 -15.62 -27.49
C ILE A 225 15.57 -15.43 -25.99
N LYS A 226 14.90 -14.43 -25.42
CA LYS A 226 14.87 -14.16 -23.98
C LYS A 226 13.49 -14.46 -23.41
N THR A 227 13.47 -15.26 -22.35
CA THR A 227 12.25 -15.63 -21.63
C THR A 227 12.17 -14.91 -20.29
N TYR A 228 10.97 -14.46 -19.96
CA TYR A 228 10.60 -13.76 -18.73
C TYR A 228 9.52 -14.58 -18.03
N GLU A 229 9.74 -14.95 -16.78
CA GLU A 229 8.75 -15.66 -15.95
C GLU A 229 7.92 -14.65 -15.16
N LEU A 230 6.63 -14.91 -15.06
CA LEU A 230 5.64 -14.08 -14.39
C LEU A 230 5.12 -14.80 -13.13
N SER A 231 5.14 -14.10 -12.00
CA SER A 231 4.42 -14.53 -10.79
C SER A 231 2.90 -14.61 -10.98
N ASP A 232 2.32 -15.71 -10.50
CA ASP A 232 0.90 -16.05 -10.59
C ASP A 232 0.39 -16.44 -9.19
N PHE A 233 -0.20 -15.47 -8.47
CA PHE A 233 -0.66 -15.61 -7.09
C PHE A 233 0.41 -16.07 -6.09
N ASP A 234 1.60 -15.49 -6.17
CA ASP A 234 2.64 -15.70 -5.17
C ASP A 234 2.37 -14.88 -3.90
N ARG A 235 2.75 -15.42 -2.74
CA ARG A 235 2.54 -14.74 -1.45
C ARG A 235 3.61 -13.68 -1.20
N SER A 236 3.20 -12.44 -0.91
CA SER A 236 4.08 -11.38 -0.42
C SER A 236 4.41 -11.54 1.07
N ASN A 237 5.42 -10.81 1.55
CA ASN A 237 5.77 -10.79 2.98
C ASN A 237 4.63 -10.31 3.90
N ASN A 238 3.72 -9.46 3.41
CA ASN A 238 2.55 -9.01 4.18
C ASN A 238 1.30 -9.86 3.90
N GLY A 239 1.42 -11.00 3.21
CA GLY A 239 0.30 -11.87 2.90
C GLY A 239 -0.64 -11.31 1.82
N THR A 240 -0.19 -10.35 1.00
CA THR A 240 -0.92 -9.94 -0.23
C THR A 240 -0.51 -10.82 -1.40
N ALA A 241 -1.33 -10.87 -2.46
CA ALA A 241 -0.99 -11.57 -3.69
C ALA A 241 -0.05 -10.75 -4.58
N LEU A 242 0.97 -11.40 -5.13
CA LEU A 242 1.81 -10.93 -6.22
C LEU A 242 1.33 -11.59 -7.50
N VAL A 243 0.82 -10.78 -8.43
CA VAL A 243 0.30 -11.22 -9.72
C VAL A 243 0.86 -10.30 -10.77
N HIS A 244 1.42 -10.87 -11.85
CA HIS A 244 1.76 -10.10 -13.03
C HIS A 244 0.72 -10.29 -14.13
N SER A 245 0.51 -9.23 -14.91
CA SER A 245 -0.37 -9.25 -16.08
C SER A 245 0.40 -8.75 -17.31
N PRO A 246 0.53 -9.57 -18.37
CA PRO A 246 1.17 -9.12 -19.61
C PRO A 246 0.47 -7.88 -20.21
N ILE A 247 1.26 -6.89 -20.64
CA ILE A 247 0.77 -5.69 -21.31
C ILE A 247 0.85 -5.85 -22.84
N ILE A 248 1.96 -6.45 -23.30
CA ILE A 248 2.25 -6.64 -24.72
C ILE A 248 1.50 -7.84 -25.31
N LYS A 249 1.35 -7.85 -26.62
CA LYS A 249 0.76 -8.94 -27.41
C LYS A 249 1.82 -9.61 -28.29
N VAL A 250 1.53 -10.82 -28.74
CA VAL A 250 2.38 -11.52 -29.70
C VAL A 250 2.47 -10.71 -31.00
N GLY A 251 3.68 -10.45 -31.46
CA GLY A 251 3.99 -9.63 -32.64
C GLY A 251 4.39 -8.20 -32.31
N ASP A 252 4.20 -7.73 -31.08
CA ASP A 252 4.57 -6.36 -30.69
C ASP A 252 6.09 -6.17 -30.73
N GLN A 253 6.52 -4.99 -31.21
CA GLN A 253 7.91 -4.55 -31.11
C GLN A 253 8.13 -3.96 -29.72
N VAL A 254 9.15 -4.45 -29.04
CA VAL A 254 9.50 -4.05 -27.67
C VAL A 254 10.86 -3.39 -27.68
N GLU A 255 10.98 -2.29 -26.94
CA GLU A 255 12.26 -1.60 -26.72
C GLU A 255 12.91 -2.01 -25.40
N LYS A 256 14.25 -1.97 -25.36
CA LYS A 256 15.00 -2.14 -24.12
C LYS A 256 14.57 -1.08 -23.10
N GLY A 257 14.15 -1.52 -21.92
CA GLY A 257 13.67 -0.65 -20.84
C GLY A 257 12.15 -0.47 -20.80
N GLN A 258 11.42 -0.99 -21.80
CA GLN A 258 9.96 -0.96 -21.81
C GLN A 258 9.37 -1.96 -20.80
N ILE A 259 8.31 -1.55 -20.12
CA ILE A 259 7.52 -2.46 -19.26
C ILE A 259 6.70 -3.39 -20.16
N ILE A 260 6.83 -4.70 -19.94
CA ILE A 260 6.17 -5.75 -20.73
C ILE A 260 5.07 -6.48 -19.96
N ALA A 261 5.14 -6.47 -18.64
CA ALA A 261 4.06 -6.96 -17.78
C ALA A 261 3.93 -6.07 -16.54
N ASP A 262 2.69 -5.75 -16.21
CA ASP A 262 2.31 -5.05 -14.98
C ASP A 262 2.51 -5.96 -13.79
N GLY A 263 2.97 -5.39 -12.69
CA GLY A 263 2.99 -6.02 -11.38
C GLY A 263 1.72 -5.72 -10.56
N PRO A 264 1.71 -6.11 -9.28
CA PRO A 264 0.63 -5.71 -8.38
C PRO A 264 0.57 -4.18 -8.23
N SER A 265 -0.63 -3.62 -8.19
CA SER A 265 -0.86 -2.16 -8.14
C SER A 265 -0.26 -1.40 -9.33
N MET A 266 -0.46 -1.90 -10.54
CA MET A 266 -0.07 -1.23 -11.78
C MET A 266 -1.15 -1.36 -12.85
N GLU A 267 -1.23 -0.38 -13.74
CA GLU A 267 -2.07 -0.42 -14.93
C GLU A 267 -1.29 0.20 -16.11
N GLN A 268 -1.04 -0.59 -17.15
CA GLN A 268 -0.35 -0.17 -18.38
C GLN A 268 1.01 0.49 -18.10
N GLY A 269 1.74 -0.04 -17.11
CA GLY A 269 3.05 0.44 -16.70
C GLY A 269 3.03 1.62 -15.73
N GLU A 270 1.86 2.17 -15.39
CA GLU A 270 1.72 3.23 -14.38
C GLU A 270 1.46 2.63 -12.99
N LEU A 271 1.99 3.26 -11.95
CA LEU A 271 1.67 2.93 -10.56
C LEU A 271 0.17 3.21 -10.28
N ALA A 272 -0.55 2.16 -9.89
CA ALA A 272 -1.98 2.16 -9.65
C ALA A 272 -2.31 1.56 -8.26
N ILE A 273 -2.16 2.35 -7.21
CA ILE A 273 -2.32 1.89 -5.80
C ILE A 273 -3.76 2.03 -5.25
N GLY A 274 -4.70 2.47 -6.08
CA GLY A 274 -6.07 2.83 -5.69
C GLY A 274 -7.09 2.73 -6.83
N GLN A 275 -8.15 3.54 -6.71
CA GLN A 275 -9.26 3.65 -7.67
C GLN A 275 -9.68 5.10 -7.83
N ASN A 276 -10.16 5.46 -9.02
CA ASN A 276 -10.81 6.73 -9.24
C ASN A 276 -12.31 6.59 -8.91
N VAL A 277 -12.81 7.39 -7.96
CA VAL A 277 -14.20 7.29 -7.49
C VAL A 277 -14.87 8.65 -7.46
N VAL A 278 -16.18 8.66 -7.71
CA VAL A 278 -16.98 9.89 -7.64
C VAL A 278 -17.24 10.23 -6.18
N VAL A 279 -16.69 11.34 -5.71
CA VAL A 279 -16.78 11.80 -4.33
C VAL A 279 -17.65 13.06 -4.23
N ALA A 280 -18.46 13.16 -3.19
CA ALA A 280 -19.16 14.39 -2.82
C ALA A 280 -18.81 14.85 -1.40
N PHE A 281 -18.55 16.14 -1.23
CA PHE A 281 -18.32 16.75 0.08
C PHE A 281 -19.60 17.31 0.69
N THR A 282 -20.32 16.47 1.43
CA THR A 282 -21.57 16.84 2.11
C THR A 282 -21.70 16.12 3.44
N THR A 283 -22.53 16.61 4.35
CA THR A 283 -22.88 15.89 5.58
C THR A 283 -24.14 15.07 5.34
N TYR A 284 -24.15 13.79 5.70
CA TYR A 284 -25.30 12.92 5.42
C TYR A 284 -25.71 12.11 6.66
N ASN A 285 -26.81 12.52 7.29
CA ASN A 285 -27.45 11.85 8.45
C ASN A 285 -26.50 11.50 9.62
N GLY A 286 -25.38 12.21 9.75
CA GLY A 286 -24.35 11.96 10.76
C GLY A 286 -23.48 10.71 10.51
N TYR A 287 -23.71 9.97 9.42
CA TYR A 287 -22.91 8.77 9.11
C TYR A 287 -21.46 9.09 8.75
N ASN A 288 -21.18 10.29 8.24
CA ASN A 288 -19.83 10.78 8.00
C ASN A 288 -19.36 11.78 9.08
N PHE A 289 -19.78 11.58 10.33
CA PHE A 289 -19.26 12.35 11.45
C PHE A 289 -17.75 12.12 11.66
N GLU A 290 -17.01 13.16 12.07
CA GLU A 290 -15.54 13.14 12.15
C GLU A 290 -14.89 12.73 10.81
N ASP A 291 -14.20 11.60 10.81
CA ASP A 291 -13.50 11.00 9.67
C ASP A 291 -14.21 9.75 9.14
N ALA A 292 -15.49 9.58 9.46
CA ALA A 292 -16.27 8.50 8.92
C ALA A 292 -16.57 8.72 7.43
N VAL A 293 -16.58 7.62 6.68
CA VAL A 293 -16.78 7.60 5.23
C VAL A 293 -18.03 6.80 4.92
N ILE A 294 -18.91 7.34 4.09
CA ILE A 294 -20.06 6.63 3.56
C ILE A 294 -19.71 6.16 2.17
N MET A 295 -20.00 4.89 1.86
CA MET A 295 -19.69 4.27 0.58
C MET A 295 -20.96 3.73 -0.08
N SER A 296 -21.04 3.85 -1.40
CA SER A 296 -22.10 3.22 -2.19
C SER A 296 -21.88 1.71 -2.30
N GLU A 297 -22.96 0.95 -2.22
CA GLU A 297 -22.98 -0.49 -2.49
C GLU A 297 -22.47 -0.81 -3.90
N ARG A 298 -22.62 0.10 -4.87
CA ARG A 298 -22.06 -0.04 -6.23
C ARG A 298 -20.58 -0.35 -6.20
N VAL A 299 -19.81 0.36 -5.38
CA VAL A 299 -18.35 0.20 -5.25
C VAL A 299 -17.98 -1.21 -4.77
N VAL A 300 -18.84 -1.81 -3.93
CA VAL A 300 -18.68 -3.18 -3.42
C VAL A 300 -19.10 -4.22 -4.45
N MET A 301 -20.19 -3.96 -5.18
CA MET A 301 -20.70 -4.84 -6.24
C MET A 301 -19.71 -4.95 -7.41
N GLU A 302 -19.11 -3.83 -7.80
CA GLU A 302 -18.11 -3.74 -8.87
C GLU A 302 -16.72 -4.24 -8.45
N ASP A 303 -16.57 -4.71 -7.21
CA ASP A 303 -15.31 -5.19 -6.63
C ASP A 303 -14.14 -4.18 -6.69
N LYS A 304 -14.42 -2.87 -6.80
CA LYS A 304 -13.40 -1.80 -6.96
C LYS A 304 -12.28 -1.85 -5.93
N PHE A 305 -12.63 -2.06 -4.65
CA PHE A 305 -11.67 -2.14 -3.54
C PHE A 305 -11.45 -3.56 -3.01
N THR A 306 -11.64 -4.57 -3.86
CA THR A 306 -11.39 -5.96 -3.46
C THR A 306 -9.92 -6.30 -3.58
N SER A 307 -9.37 -6.95 -2.54
CA SER A 307 -7.97 -7.38 -2.48
C SER A 307 -7.86 -8.89 -2.27
N ILE A 308 -6.74 -9.47 -2.68
CA ILE A 308 -6.46 -10.90 -2.50
C ILE A 308 -5.35 -11.07 -1.47
N HIS A 309 -5.63 -11.89 -0.46
CA HIS A 309 -4.72 -12.21 0.63
C HIS A 309 -4.39 -13.69 0.60
N ILE A 310 -3.14 -14.03 0.93
CA ILE A 310 -2.64 -15.40 0.98
C ILE A 310 -2.07 -15.65 2.37
N ASP A 311 -2.85 -16.35 3.18
CA ASP A 311 -2.47 -16.75 4.52
C ASP A 311 -1.67 -18.05 4.50
N GLU A 312 -0.58 -18.10 5.28
CA GLU A 312 0.22 -19.29 5.47
C GLU A 312 -0.10 -19.88 6.85
N TYR A 313 -0.68 -21.09 6.87
CA TYR A 313 -0.88 -21.85 8.09
C TYR A 313 0.12 -22.99 8.17
N VAL A 314 0.81 -23.10 9.31
CA VAL A 314 1.90 -24.05 9.50
C VAL A 314 1.55 -24.99 10.64
N ILE A 315 1.78 -26.29 10.41
CA ILE A 315 1.75 -27.30 11.45
C ILE A 315 3.00 -28.17 11.38
N GLU A 316 3.53 -28.47 12.55
CA GLU A 316 4.72 -29.30 12.69
C GLU A 316 4.35 -30.64 13.30
N ARG A 317 4.95 -31.69 12.75
CA ARG A 317 4.94 -33.05 13.30
C ARG A 317 6.21 -33.24 14.11
N ARG A 318 6.07 -33.41 15.43
CA ARG A 318 7.21 -33.48 16.35
C ARG A 318 7.40 -34.86 16.96
N ASN A 319 8.65 -35.17 17.31
CA ASN A 319 8.97 -36.29 18.19
C ASN A 319 8.92 -35.81 19.65
N THR A 320 7.89 -36.23 20.39
CA THR A 320 7.75 -35.87 21.80
C THR A 320 8.33 -36.97 22.70
N LYS A 321 8.55 -36.67 23.99
CA LYS A 321 9.04 -37.67 24.95
C LYS A 321 8.12 -38.88 25.12
N ILE A 322 6.81 -38.71 24.86
CA ILE A 322 5.78 -39.74 25.04
C ILE A 322 5.64 -40.58 23.76
N GLY A 323 5.95 -39.99 22.61
CA GLY A 323 5.87 -40.66 21.31
C GLY A 323 5.89 -39.65 20.16
N ILE A 324 5.90 -40.19 18.96
CA ILE A 324 5.89 -39.40 17.72
C ILE A 324 4.47 -38.91 17.44
N GLU A 325 4.30 -37.63 17.11
CA GLU A 325 3.03 -37.12 16.58
C GLU A 325 2.77 -37.68 15.18
N GLU A 326 1.51 -37.94 14.85
CA GLU A 326 1.12 -38.49 13.56
C GLU A 326 0.17 -37.54 12.84
N ILE A 327 0.40 -37.39 11.53
CA ILE A 327 -0.52 -36.72 10.62
C ILE A 327 -1.43 -37.81 10.07
N THR A 328 -2.74 -37.69 10.31
CA THR A 328 -3.71 -38.73 9.98
C THR A 328 -5.12 -38.18 9.91
N ARG A 329 -5.95 -38.81 9.06
CA ARG A 329 -7.40 -38.60 9.01
C ARG A 329 -8.11 -39.19 10.25
N GLU A 330 -7.50 -40.13 10.96
CA GLU A 330 -8.10 -40.81 12.13
C GLU A 330 -8.05 -39.98 13.43
N ILE A 331 -8.78 -38.87 13.45
CA ILE A 331 -8.80 -37.95 14.59
C ILE A 331 -9.86 -38.39 15.63
N PRO A 332 -9.51 -38.50 16.93
CA PRO A 332 -10.46 -38.91 17.96
C PRO A 332 -11.55 -37.85 18.17
N ASN A 333 -12.79 -38.28 18.45
CA ASN A 333 -13.92 -37.41 18.80
C ASN A 333 -14.31 -36.38 17.73
N VAL A 334 -13.94 -36.62 16.47
CA VAL A 334 -14.31 -35.77 15.33
C VAL A 334 -15.24 -36.53 14.39
N SER A 335 -16.36 -35.90 14.03
CA SER A 335 -17.36 -36.48 13.12
C SER A 335 -16.82 -36.66 11.70
N GLU A 336 -17.38 -37.60 10.92
CA GLU A 336 -17.01 -37.77 9.51
C GLU A 336 -17.26 -36.52 8.67
N GLN A 337 -18.29 -35.74 9.01
CA GLN A 337 -18.60 -34.50 8.32
C GLN A 337 -17.49 -33.44 8.49
N ALA A 338 -16.85 -33.37 9.65
CA ALA A 338 -15.71 -32.48 9.88
C ALA A 338 -14.42 -32.95 9.19
N LYS A 339 -14.36 -34.23 8.79
CA LYS A 339 -13.25 -34.83 8.05
C LYS A 339 -13.49 -34.88 6.54
N LYS A 340 -14.62 -34.35 6.05
CA LYS A 340 -15.03 -34.45 4.63
C LYS A 340 -13.96 -33.96 3.64
N PHE A 341 -13.17 -32.97 4.02
CA PHE A 341 -12.19 -32.31 3.16
C PHE A 341 -10.78 -32.92 3.23
N LEU A 342 -10.54 -33.82 4.19
CA LEU A 342 -9.24 -34.45 4.38
C LEU A 342 -9.06 -35.60 3.39
N ASP A 343 -7.88 -35.75 2.83
CA ASP A 343 -7.47 -36.92 2.07
C ASP A 343 -7.16 -38.13 2.99
N ALA A 344 -6.60 -39.19 2.42
CA ALA A 344 -6.22 -40.38 3.17
C ALA A 344 -5.08 -40.11 4.18
N ASP A 345 -4.20 -39.15 3.89
CA ASP A 345 -3.10 -38.73 4.76
C ASP A 345 -3.59 -37.81 5.91
N GLY A 346 -4.82 -37.29 5.81
CA GLY A 346 -5.37 -36.36 6.79
C GLY A 346 -5.09 -34.90 6.45
N ILE A 347 -4.82 -34.57 5.19
CA ILE A 347 -4.51 -33.22 4.72
C ILE A 347 -5.65 -32.73 3.81
N VAL A 348 -6.01 -31.46 3.91
CA VAL A 348 -7.03 -30.86 3.04
C VAL A 348 -6.62 -30.89 1.56
N ALA A 349 -7.57 -31.08 0.64
CA ALA A 349 -7.26 -31.03 -0.80
C ALA A 349 -7.11 -29.58 -1.31
N PRO A 350 -6.12 -29.27 -2.18
CA PRO A 350 -6.09 -28.01 -2.93
C PRO A 350 -7.37 -27.78 -3.74
N GLY A 351 -7.82 -26.53 -3.84
CA GLY A 351 -9.09 -26.11 -4.44
C GLY A 351 -10.29 -26.18 -3.50
N THR A 352 -10.12 -26.67 -2.27
CA THR A 352 -11.21 -26.74 -1.29
C THR A 352 -11.50 -25.38 -0.68
N GLU A 353 -12.78 -24.99 -0.66
CA GLU A 353 -13.25 -23.84 0.12
C GLU A 353 -13.47 -24.25 1.59
N VAL A 354 -12.74 -23.59 2.49
CA VAL A 354 -12.70 -23.90 3.92
C VAL A 354 -13.27 -22.75 4.74
N LYS A 355 -13.99 -23.08 5.80
CA LYS A 355 -14.61 -22.12 6.74
C LYS A 355 -13.96 -22.21 8.11
N VAL A 356 -14.25 -21.22 8.97
CA VAL A 356 -13.75 -21.21 10.35
C VAL A 356 -14.04 -22.53 11.05
N GLY A 357 -13.00 -23.15 11.64
CA GLY A 357 -13.09 -24.40 12.39
C GLY A 357 -12.91 -25.69 11.57
N ASP A 358 -12.96 -25.62 10.23
CA ASP A 358 -12.62 -26.75 9.37
C ASP A 358 -11.17 -27.19 9.58
N ILE A 359 -10.91 -28.49 9.44
CA ILE A 359 -9.60 -29.08 9.67
C ILE A 359 -8.78 -28.99 8.38
N LEU A 360 -7.64 -28.30 8.44
CA LEU A 360 -6.68 -28.22 7.34
C LEU A 360 -5.73 -29.41 7.33
N VAL A 361 -5.25 -29.80 8.51
CA VAL A 361 -4.33 -30.93 8.68
C VAL A 361 -4.67 -31.65 9.98
N GLY A 362 -5.09 -32.90 9.86
CA GLY A 362 -5.32 -33.81 10.97
C GLY A 362 -4.02 -34.19 11.65
N LYS A 363 -3.90 -33.87 12.94
CA LYS A 363 -2.74 -34.22 13.75
C LYS A 363 -3.16 -34.82 15.07
N VAL A 364 -2.56 -35.95 15.43
CA VAL A 364 -2.76 -36.61 16.70
C VAL A 364 -1.46 -36.68 17.51
N THR A 365 -1.55 -36.34 18.79
CA THR A 365 -0.43 -36.39 19.73
C THR A 365 -0.64 -37.52 20.74
N PRO A 366 0.32 -38.45 20.93
CA PRO A 366 0.23 -39.47 21.97
C PRO A 366 0.03 -38.86 23.37
N LYS A 367 -0.95 -39.37 24.12
CA LYS A 367 -1.20 -39.00 25.51
C LYS A 367 -0.54 -40.03 26.44
N GLY A 368 0.08 -39.55 27.51
CA GLY A 368 0.44 -40.40 28.65
C GLY A 368 -0.81 -40.93 29.36
N GLN A 369 -0.65 -41.99 30.17
CA GLN A 369 -1.76 -42.50 30.98
C GLN A 369 -2.19 -41.44 32.01
N VAL A 370 -3.43 -40.95 31.88
CA VAL A 370 -4.05 -40.04 32.83
C VAL A 370 -4.88 -40.86 33.81
N GLN A 371 -4.74 -40.61 35.11
CA GLN A 371 -5.67 -41.17 36.09
C GLN A 371 -7.04 -40.50 35.92
N LEU A 372 -7.99 -41.27 35.40
CA LEU A 372 -9.40 -40.86 35.27
C LEU A 372 -10.05 -40.73 36.65
N SER A 373 -10.95 -39.76 36.80
CA SER A 373 -11.79 -39.61 37.98
C SER A 373 -12.74 -40.82 38.15
N PRO A 374 -13.28 -41.08 39.35
CA PRO A 374 -14.29 -42.13 39.54
C PRO A 374 -15.50 -41.99 38.61
N GLU A 375 -15.93 -40.76 38.33
CA GLU A 375 -17.04 -40.44 37.43
C GLU A 375 -16.72 -40.81 35.98
N ASP A 376 -15.52 -40.44 35.50
CA ASP A 376 -15.08 -40.79 34.14
C ASP A 376 -14.90 -42.30 33.99
N LYS A 377 -14.37 -42.98 35.03
CA LYS A 377 -14.27 -44.45 35.04
C LYS A 377 -15.63 -45.13 34.93
N LEU A 378 -16.63 -44.60 35.62
CA LEU A 378 -18.00 -45.09 35.54
C LEU A 378 -18.58 -44.88 34.13
N LEU A 379 -18.41 -43.68 33.55
CA LEU A 379 -18.85 -43.40 32.17
C LEU A 379 -18.19 -44.34 31.15
N HIS A 380 -16.87 -44.55 31.26
CA HIS A 380 -16.15 -45.50 30.41
C HIS A 380 -16.66 -46.93 30.56
N ALA A 381 -17.01 -47.36 31.77
CA ALA A 381 -17.59 -48.68 32.02
C ALA A 381 -19.01 -48.84 31.44
N ILE A 382 -19.80 -47.76 31.46
CA ILE A 382 -21.17 -47.75 30.92
C ILE A 382 -21.18 -47.77 29.39
N PHE A 383 -20.41 -46.87 28.75
CA PHE A 383 -20.45 -46.67 27.30
C PHE A 383 -19.47 -47.56 26.53
N GLY A 384 -18.53 -48.23 27.21
CA GLY A 384 -17.52 -49.07 26.56
C GLY A 384 -16.58 -48.29 25.62
N GLU A 385 -16.65 -46.96 25.62
CA GLU A 385 -15.76 -46.10 24.85
C GLU A 385 -14.35 -46.26 25.40
N LYS A 386 -13.46 -46.97 24.68
CA LYS A 386 -12.04 -46.93 25.01
C LYS A 386 -11.54 -45.52 24.74
N SER A 387 -11.10 -44.81 25.78
CA SER A 387 -10.33 -43.58 25.63
C SER A 387 -9.17 -43.88 24.67
N ARG A 388 -9.20 -43.29 23.46
CA ARG A 388 -8.09 -43.39 22.54
C ARG A 388 -6.89 -42.69 23.19
N ASN A 389 -5.73 -43.34 23.20
CA ASN A 389 -4.49 -42.83 23.83
C ASN A 389 -3.87 -41.64 23.08
N VAL A 390 -4.65 -40.90 22.28
CA VAL A 390 -4.18 -39.80 21.46
C VAL A 390 -5.05 -38.56 21.66
N LYS A 391 -4.47 -37.38 21.48
CA LYS A 391 -5.13 -36.07 21.54
C LYS A 391 -5.25 -35.49 20.14
N ASP A 392 -6.39 -34.89 19.82
CA ASP A 392 -6.50 -33.99 18.67
C ASP A 392 -5.64 -32.74 18.89
N ASN A 393 -4.67 -32.51 18.01
CA ASN A 393 -3.86 -31.30 17.93
C ASN A 393 -3.78 -30.80 16.48
N SER A 394 -4.88 -31.01 15.74
CA SER A 394 -5.02 -30.70 14.32
C SER A 394 -4.98 -29.20 14.04
N LEU A 395 -4.48 -28.85 12.86
CA LEU A 395 -4.55 -27.48 12.34
C LEU A 395 -5.96 -27.21 11.84
N ARG A 396 -6.59 -26.16 12.37
CA ARG A 396 -7.93 -25.72 11.98
C ARG A 396 -7.87 -24.29 11.45
N VAL A 397 -8.81 -23.96 10.57
CA VAL A 397 -8.96 -22.60 10.05
C VAL A 397 -9.30 -21.66 11.21
N PRO A 398 -8.49 -20.60 11.47
CA PRO A 398 -8.77 -19.63 12.52
C PRO A 398 -9.93 -18.71 12.13
N ASN A 399 -10.45 -17.94 13.10
CA ASN A 399 -11.45 -16.90 12.82
C ASN A 399 -10.92 -15.89 11.79
N GLY A 400 -11.70 -15.62 10.74
CA GLY A 400 -11.28 -14.76 9.63
C GLY A 400 -10.32 -15.42 8.63
N GLY A 401 -10.05 -16.73 8.79
CA GLY A 401 -9.18 -17.51 7.93
C GLY A 401 -9.86 -18.17 6.71
N GLU A 402 -11.12 -17.81 6.45
CA GLU A 402 -11.95 -18.47 5.44
C GLU A 402 -11.45 -18.17 4.03
N GLY A 403 -11.45 -19.17 3.16
CA GLY A 403 -10.95 -19.00 1.80
C GLY A 403 -10.77 -20.32 1.07
N ILE A 404 -9.98 -20.28 0.00
CA ILE A 404 -9.73 -21.43 -0.87
C ILE A 404 -8.30 -21.90 -0.65
N VAL A 405 -8.11 -23.19 -0.39
CA VAL A 405 -6.78 -23.80 -0.29
C VAL A 405 -6.11 -23.76 -1.66
N GLN A 406 -5.02 -23.00 -1.80
CA GLN A 406 -4.31 -22.86 -3.07
C GLN A 406 -3.28 -23.96 -3.27
N THR A 407 -2.37 -24.11 -2.30
CA THR A 407 -1.28 -25.09 -2.39
C THR A 407 -0.86 -25.55 -1.01
N ILE A 408 -0.24 -26.73 -0.97
CA ILE A 408 0.24 -27.36 0.25
C ILE A 408 1.67 -27.80 0.02
N LYS A 409 2.56 -27.42 0.93
CA LYS A 409 3.98 -27.78 0.87
C LYS A 409 4.33 -28.62 2.10
N ARG A 410 4.98 -29.76 1.85
CA ARG A 410 5.46 -30.67 2.88
C ARG A 410 6.99 -30.62 2.87
N PHE A 411 7.58 -30.44 4.04
CA PHE A 411 9.02 -30.45 4.23
C PHE A 411 9.33 -31.52 5.26
N SER A 412 9.95 -32.62 4.82
CA SER A 412 10.34 -33.72 5.70
C SER A 412 11.85 -33.69 5.95
N ALA A 413 12.26 -34.02 7.18
CA ALA A 413 13.67 -34.24 7.48
C ALA A 413 14.27 -35.39 6.63
N ALA A 414 13.44 -36.36 6.20
CA ALA A 414 13.86 -37.46 5.34
C ALA A 414 14.25 -37.01 3.93
N ASP A 415 13.68 -35.89 3.45
CA ASP A 415 13.99 -35.33 2.13
C ASP A 415 15.24 -34.44 2.14
N GLY A 416 15.96 -34.38 3.29
CA GLY A 416 17.18 -33.60 3.46
C GLY A 416 16.96 -32.13 3.81
N PHE A 417 15.74 -31.73 4.19
CA PHE A 417 15.48 -30.38 4.70
C PHE A 417 16.02 -30.21 6.12
N ASP A 418 16.70 -29.09 6.37
CA ASP A 418 17.14 -28.70 7.70
C ASP A 418 15.95 -28.22 8.53
N LEU A 419 15.50 -29.05 9.47
CA LEU A 419 14.37 -28.78 10.34
C LEU A 419 14.83 -28.61 11.79
N PRO A 420 14.12 -27.81 12.61
CA PRO A 420 14.45 -27.65 14.03
C PRO A 420 14.52 -28.99 14.76
N ALA A 421 15.40 -29.09 15.75
CA ALA A 421 15.61 -30.32 16.51
C ALA A 421 14.28 -30.87 17.09
N GLY A 422 13.97 -32.13 16.75
CA GLY A 422 12.74 -32.81 17.18
C GLY A 422 11.52 -32.58 16.28
N VAL A 423 11.64 -31.79 15.21
CA VAL A 423 10.63 -31.68 14.15
C VAL A 423 10.95 -32.68 13.05
N LEU A 424 9.98 -33.54 12.70
CA LEU A 424 10.13 -34.56 11.67
C LEU A 424 9.61 -34.07 10.31
N GLU A 425 8.52 -33.32 10.33
CA GLU A 425 7.87 -32.81 9.13
C GLU A 425 7.18 -31.47 9.44
N VAL A 426 7.23 -30.55 8.47
CA VAL A 426 6.51 -29.27 8.50
C VAL A 426 5.56 -29.25 7.31
N ILE A 427 4.28 -29.05 7.58
CA ILE A 427 3.24 -28.93 6.57
C ILE A 427 2.76 -27.48 6.56
N LYS A 428 2.83 -26.86 5.39
CA LYS A 428 2.36 -25.50 5.15
C LYS A 428 1.16 -25.53 4.22
N VAL A 429 0.05 -24.93 4.66
CA VAL A 429 -1.18 -24.80 3.88
C VAL A 429 -1.36 -23.33 3.55
N TYR A 430 -1.45 -23.00 2.25
CA TYR A 430 -1.69 -21.65 1.78
C TYR A 430 -3.17 -21.50 1.43
N VAL A 431 -3.83 -20.54 2.09
CA VAL A 431 -5.25 -20.26 1.90
C VAL A 431 -5.40 -18.86 1.31
N VAL A 432 -6.04 -18.79 0.15
CA VAL A 432 -6.31 -17.55 -0.57
C VAL A 432 -7.68 -17.01 -0.15
N GLN A 433 -7.72 -15.74 0.21
CA GLN A 433 -8.92 -15.04 0.67
C GLN A 433 -9.19 -13.85 -0.24
N LYS A 434 -10.41 -13.79 -0.77
CA LYS A 434 -10.90 -12.60 -1.47
C LYS A 434 -11.54 -11.68 -0.42
N ARG A 435 -10.87 -10.57 -0.10
CA ARG A 435 -11.33 -9.61 0.91
C ARG A 435 -11.98 -8.42 0.23
N LYS A 436 -13.31 -8.42 0.22
CA LYS A 436 -14.12 -7.25 -0.18
C LYS A 436 -13.97 -6.14 0.85
N ILE A 437 -14.34 -4.93 0.45
CA ILE A 437 -14.39 -3.80 1.37
C ILE A 437 -15.66 -3.86 2.22
N GLN A 438 -15.55 -3.50 3.50
CA GLN A 438 -16.66 -3.56 4.45
C GLN A 438 -16.62 -2.43 5.48
N GLU A 439 -17.70 -2.29 6.24
CA GLU A 439 -17.77 -1.33 7.36
C GLU A 439 -16.68 -1.62 8.40
N GLY A 440 -16.00 -0.58 8.86
CA GLY A 440 -14.85 -0.67 9.75
C GLY A 440 -13.50 -0.71 9.03
N ASP A 441 -13.46 -0.96 7.71
CA ASP A 441 -12.22 -0.86 6.95
C ASP A 441 -11.75 0.59 6.81
N LYS A 442 -10.43 0.76 6.72
CA LYS A 442 -9.80 2.08 6.64
C LYS A 442 -9.43 2.44 5.21
N MET A 443 -9.84 3.65 4.82
CA MET A 443 -9.58 4.26 3.52
C MET A 443 -8.75 5.54 3.69
N SER A 444 -8.14 5.98 2.60
CA SER A 444 -7.47 7.30 2.55
C SER A 444 -7.39 7.81 1.12
N GLY A 445 -7.44 9.13 0.93
CA GLY A 445 -6.87 9.76 -0.26
C GLY A 445 -5.36 9.98 -0.12
N ARG A 446 -4.74 10.59 -1.13
CA ARG A 446 -3.31 10.93 -1.13
C ARG A 446 -2.96 12.16 -0.28
N HIS A 447 -3.96 12.96 0.11
CA HIS A 447 -3.82 14.23 0.82
C HIS A 447 -3.90 14.09 2.36
N GLY A 448 -3.62 12.91 2.90
CA GLY A 448 -3.70 12.64 4.35
C GLY A 448 -5.12 12.66 4.94
N ASN A 449 -6.14 12.58 4.09
CA ASN A 449 -7.56 12.44 4.42
C ASN A 449 -7.92 10.96 4.66
N LYS A 450 -7.55 10.44 5.83
CA LYS A 450 -7.92 9.10 6.27
C LYS A 450 -9.36 9.06 6.78
N GLY A 451 -10.02 7.92 6.57
CA GLY A 451 -11.32 7.68 7.16
C GLY A 451 -11.64 6.20 7.35
N VAL A 452 -12.66 5.92 8.14
CA VAL A 452 -13.18 4.56 8.37
C VAL A 452 -14.56 4.47 7.76
N ILE A 453 -14.84 3.40 7.03
CA ILE A 453 -16.17 3.20 6.45
C ILE A 453 -17.15 2.97 7.59
N SER A 454 -18.11 3.87 7.75
CA SER A 454 -19.13 3.78 8.80
C SER A 454 -20.39 3.12 8.31
N LYS A 455 -20.74 3.32 7.04
CA LYS A 455 -21.94 2.76 6.43
C LYS A 455 -21.76 2.53 4.95
N ILE A 456 -22.23 1.38 4.48
CA ILE A 456 -22.42 1.11 3.05
C ILE A 456 -23.90 1.32 2.74
N LEU A 457 -24.22 2.31 1.91
CA LEU A 457 -25.59 2.64 1.51
C LEU A 457 -25.94 1.95 0.20
N SER A 458 -27.18 1.50 0.08
CA SER A 458 -27.74 1.00 -1.18
C SER A 458 -27.73 2.11 -2.24
N ILE A 459 -27.66 1.72 -3.51
CA ILE A 459 -27.46 2.63 -4.63
C ILE A 459 -28.61 3.64 -4.73
N GLU A 460 -29.83 3.19 -4.46
CA GLU A 460 -31.05 4.00 -4.44
C GLU A 460 -31.08 5.07 -3.34
N ASP A 461 -30.39 4.85 -2.22
CA ASP A 461 -30.33 5.82 -1.11
C ASP A 461 -29.19 6.84 -1.32
N MET A 462 -28.23 6.54 -2.19
CA MET A 462 -27.09 7.40 -2.43
C MET A 462 -27.50 8.68 -3.17
N PRO A 463 -27.02 9.85 -2.76
CA PRO A 463 -27.17 11.07 -3.54
C PRO A 463 -26.63 10.88 -4.96
N HIS A 464 -27.36 11.40 -5.95
CA HIS A 464 -27.00 11.26 -7.35
C HIS A 464 -27.05 12.59 -8.10
N LEU A 465 -26.33 12.64 -9.23
CA LEU A 465 -26.33 13.75 -10.17
C LEU A 465 -27.67 13.83 -10.92
N GLU A 466 -27.93 14.95 -11.60
CA GLU A 466 -29.14 15.16 -12.40
C GLU A 466 -29.27 14.14 -13.56
N ASP A 467 -28.14 13.60 -14.04
CA ASP A 467 -28.11 12.55 -15.07
C ASP A 467 -28.40 11.13 -14.52
N GLY A 468 -28.63 11.01 -13.20
CA GLY A 468 -28.89 9.75 -12.51
C GLY A 468 -27.64 9.02 -12.04
N THR A 469 -26.43 9.54 -12.28
CA THR A 469 -25.19 8.91 -11.82
C THR A 469 -25.07 9.02 -10.29
N PRO A 470 -25.04 7.90 -9.55
CA PRO A 470 -24.89 7.94 -8.09
C PRO A 470 -23.45 8.29 -7.72
N VAL A 471 -23.30 8.99 -6.60
CA VAL A 471 -22.00 9.25 -5.97
C VAL A 471 -21.45 7.93 -5.38
N ASP A 472 -20.14 7.71 -5.44
CA ASP A 472 -19.51 6.52 -4.88
C ASP A 472 -19.20 6.68 -3.39
N ILE A 473 -18.71 7.86 -2.99
CA ILE A 473 -18.27 8.13 -1.61
C ILE A 473 -18.72 9.52 -1.15
N LEU A 474 -19.25 9.61 0.08
CA LEU A 474 -19.53 10.89 0.75
C LEU A 474 -18.48 11.16 1.82
N LEU A 475 -17.83 12.33 1.73
CA LEU A 475 -16.84 12.80 2.70
C LEU A 475 -17.36 14.04 3.43
N ASN A 476 -16.91 14.22 4.67
CA ASN A 476 -17.29 15.36 5.47
C ASN A 476 -16.51 16.63 5.05
N PRO A 477 -17.19 17.72 4.65
CA PRO A 477 -16.53 18.96 4.27
C PRO A 477 -15.79 19.65 5.43
N GLN A 478 -16.18 19.41 6.68
CA GLN A 478 -15.59 20.07 7.85
C GLN A 478 -14.14 19.63 8.13
N GLY A 479 -13.75 18.47 7.60
CA GLY A 479 -12.39 17.95 7.73
C GLY A 479 -11.35 18.71 6.93
N ILE A 480 -11.74 19.51 5.92
CA ILE A 480 -10.80 20.19 5.02
C ILE A 480 -10.21 21.46 5.67
N PRO A 481 -11.01 22.44 6.15
CA PRO A 481 -10.45 23.71 6.61
C PRO A 481 -9.60 23.56 7.87
N SER A 482 -9.94 22.61 8.75
CA SER A 482 -9.19 22.36 9.98
C SER A 482 -7.83 21.68 9.73
N ARG A 483 -7.68 21.00 8.59
CA ARG A 483 -6.48 20.23 8.24
C ARG A 483 -5.64 20.88 7.17
N MET A 484 -6.15 21.91 6.49
CA MET A 484 -5.45 22.68 5.46
C MET A 484 -4.87 21.81 4.35
N ASN A 485 -5.59 20.76 3.95
CA ASN A 485 -5.27 19.91 2.80
C ASN A 485 -6.20 20.21 1.63
N ILE A 486 -6.04 21.40 1.05
CA ILE A 486 -6.89 21.93 -0.02
C ILE A 486 -6.64 21.18 -1.33
N GLY A 487 -5.47 20.56 -1.50
CA GLY A 487 -5.12 19.78 -2.68
C GLY A 487 -6.16 18.73 -3.05
N GLN A 488 -6.84 18.12 -2.07
CA GLN A 488 -7.89 17.13 -2.34
C GLN A 488 -9.11 17.71 -3.09
N ILE A 489 -9.42 19.00 -2.91
CA ILE A 489 -10.52 19.67 -3.62
C ILE A 489 -10.11 20.03 -5.04
N LEU A 490 -8.84 20.41 -5.22
CA LEU A 490 -8.28 20.65 -6.55
C LEU A 490 -8.22 19.33 -7.35
N GLU A 491 -7.78 18.23 -6.72
CA GLU A 491 -7.82 16.89 -7.29
C GLU A 491 -9.24 16.50 -7.68
N LEU A 492 -10.23 16.73 -6.80
CA LEU A 492 -11.64 16.43 -7.05
C LEU A 492 -12.16 17.09 -8.33
N HIS A 493 -11.94 18.40 -8.46
CA HIS A 493 -12.43 19.18 -9.60
C HIS A 493 -11.69 18.83 -10.88
N LEU A 494 -10.34 18.77 -10.83
CA LEU A 494 -9.54 18.39 -11.98
C LEU A 494 -9.87 16.97 -12.46
N GLY A 495 -10.08 16.04 -11.53
CA GLY A 495 -10.45 14.67 -11.85
C GLY A 495 -11.79 14.57 -12.55
N MET A 496 -12.79 15.37 -12.15
CA MET A 496 -14.08 15.44 -12.84
C MET A 496 -13.96 16.03 -14.24
N ALA A 497 -13.19 17.12 -14.40
CA ALA A 497 -12.94 17.70 -15.71
C ALA A 497 -12.23 16.72 -16.63
N ALA A 498 -11.15 16.09 -16.16
CA ALA A 498 -10.37 15.10 -16.88
C ALA A 498 -11.22 13.88 -17.29
N GLN A 499 -12.09 13.38 -16.39
CA GLN A 499 -13.01 12.29 -16.68
C GLN A 499 -14.01 12.67 -17.79
N LYS A 500 -14.58 13.87 -17.75
CA LYS A 500 -15.50 14.36 -18.80
C LYS A 500 -14.82 14.54 -20.16
N LEU A 501 -13.57 15.00 -20.16
CA LEU A 501 -12.76 15.17 -21.36
C LEU A 501 -12.15 13.86 -21.88
N GLY A 502 -12.17 12.79 -21.08
CA GLY A 502 -11.59 11.49 -21.44
C GLY A 502 -10.06 11.49 -21.48
N VAL A 503 -9.42 12.32 -20.65
CA VAL A 503 -7.96 12.47 -20.59
C VAL A 503 -7.44 12.19 -19.18
N LYS A 504 -6.15 11.86 -19.08
CA LYS A 504 -5.41 11.87 -17.82
C LYS A 504 -4.53 13.11 -17.77
N ILE A 505 -4.37 13.71 -16.60
CA ILE A 505 -3.62 14.95 -16.40
C ILE A 505 -2.52 14.70 -15.38
N ALA A 506 -1.31 15.15 -15.69
CA ALA A 506 -0.20 15.19 -14.74
C ALA A 506 -0.05 16.61 -14.18
N THR A 507 -0.05 16.74 -12.86
CA THR A 507 0.25 17.98 -12.13
C THR A 507 1.49 17.75 -11.26
N PRO A 508 2.70 17.96 -11.80
CA PRO A 508 3.94 17.73 -11.07
C PRO A 508 4.02 18.59 -9.81
N VAL A 509 4.73 18.09 -8.80
CA VAL A 509 4.86 18.76 -7.50
C VAL A 509 5.58 20.10 -7.63
N PHE A 510 4.97 21.18 -7.12
CA PHE A 510 5.46 22.56 -7.22
C PHE A 510 5.55 23.14 -8.65
N GLU A 511 5.11 22.41 -9.67
CA GLU A 511 4.89 22.86 -11.06
C GLU A 511 3.47 22.52 -11.50
N GLY A 512 2.54 22.50 -10.54
CA GLY A 512 1.15 22.14 -10.76
C GLY A 512 0.37 23.23 -11.48
N LEU A 513 -0.88 22.91 -11.80
CA LEU A 513 -1.79 23.84 -12.45
C LEU A 513 -2.08 25.05 -11.57
N THR A 514 -2.10 26.22 -12.20
CA THR A 514 -2.61 27.44 -11.57
C THR A 514 -4.14 27.41 -11.46
N ALA A 515 -4.70 28.24 -10.58
CA ALA A 515 -6.15 28.36 -10.42
C ALA A 515 -6.85 28.75 -11.74
N THR A 516 -6.23 29.63 -12.54
CA THR A 516 -6.76 30.06 -13.83
C THR A 516 -6.79 28.93 -14.84
N GLU A 517 -5.72 28.15 -14.94
CA GLU A 517 -5.67 26.99 -15.85
C GLU A 517 -6.70 25.92 -15.44
N LEU A 518 -6.90 25.71 -14.14
CA LEU A 518 -7.94 24.82 -13.65
C LEU A 518 -9.34 25.32 -14.04
N ASP A 519 -9.60 26.62 -13.91
CA ASP A 519 -10.87 27.23 -14.32
C ASP A 519 -11.10 27.08 -15.84
N GLU A 520 -10.08 27.28 -16.67
CA GLU A 520 -10.13 27.08 -18.12
C GLU A 520 -10.44 25.63 -18.50
N ILE A 521 -9.78 24.65 -17.86
CA ILE A 521 -10.02 23.22 -18.08
C ILE A 521 -11.42 22.83 -17.61
N MET A 522 -11.88 23.37 -16.49
CA MET A 522 -13.25 23.16 -16.01
C MET A 522 -14.27 23.73 -17.00
N GLU A 523 -14.03 24.91 -17.57
CA GLU A 523 -14.89 25.51 -18.59
C GLU A 523 -14.94 24.66 -19.87
N GLU A 524 -13.79 24.17 -20.34
CA GLU A 524 -13.69 23.25 -21.48
C GLU A 524 -14.48 21.95 -21.24
N ALA A 525 -14.42 21.42 -20.01
CA ALA A 525 -15.20 20.24 -19.60
C ALA A 525 -16.70 20.53 -19.36
N GLY A 526 -17.16 21.77 -19.56
CA GLY A 526 -18.54 22.19 -19.32
C GLY A 526 -18.93 22.16 -17.84
N MET A 527 -17.96 22.33 -16.93
CA MET A 527 -18.20 22.43 -15.50
C MET A 527 -18.49 23.88 -15.11
N THR A 528 -19.70 24.12 -14.62
CA THR A 528 -20.13 25.45 -14.13
C THR A 528 -20.02 25.55 -12.61
N ASN A 529 -20.14 26.76 -12.06
CA ASN A 529 -20.27 27.00 -10.61
C ASN A 529 -19.10 26.43 -9.78
N PHE A 530 -17.87 26.59 -10.27
CA PHE A 530 -16.64 26.15 -9.61
C PHE A 530 -16.66 24.65 -9.22
N GLY A 531 -17.20 23.80 -10.11
CA GLY A 531 -17.29 22.36 -9.89
C GLY A 531 -18.38 21.91 -8.90
N LYS A 532 -19.26 22.82 -8.46
CA LYS A 532 -20.36 22.48 -7.56
C LYS A 532 -21.67 22.25 -8.30
N VAL A 533 -22.33 21.14 -8.00
CA VAL A 533 -23.57 20.70 -8.64
C VAL A 533 -24.66 20.46 -7.60
N LYS A 534 -25.93 20.56 -8.02
CA LYS A 534 -27.04 20.16 -7.15
C LYS A 534 -27.18 18.65 -7.20
N LEU A 535 -27.16 18.03 -6.02
CA LEU A 535 -27.43 16.60 -5.88
C LEU A 535 -28.90 16.38 -5.54
N ILE A 536 -29.43 15.24 -5.97
CA ILE A 536 -30.75 14.75 -5.58
C ILE A 536 -30.53 13.70 -4.48
N ASP A 537 -31.22 13.83 -3.36
CA ASP A 537 -31.19 12.83 -2.30
C ASP A 537 -31.91 11.56 -2.78
N GLY A 538 -31.21 10.42 -2.81
CA GLY A 538 -31.78 9.16 -3.29
C GLY A 538 -32.96 8.69 -2.44
N ALA A 539 -32.93 8.96 -1.13
CA ALA A 539 -33.96 8.49 -0.20
C ALA A 539 -35.30 9.25 -0.32
N THR A 540 -35.25 10.56 -0.60
CA THR A 540 -36.47 11.40 -0.67
C THR A 540 -36.83 11.83 -2.09
N GLY A 541 -35.87 11.85 -3.02
CA GLY A 541 -36.00 12.43 -4.35
C GLY A 541 -35.93 13.96 -4.37
N ASP A 542 -35.68 14.61 -3.23
CA ASP A 542 -35.59 16.06 -3.15
C ASP A 542 -34.21 16.56 -3.59
N VAL A 543 -34.20 17.73 -4.21
CA VAL A 543 -32.96 18.42 -4.57
C VAL A 543 -32.35 19.05 -3.32
N MET A 544 -31.07 18.79 -3.07
CA MET A 544 -30.35 19.38 -1.94
C MET A 544 -30.29 20.92 -2.05
N ASP A 545 -30.51 21.61 -0.93
CA ASP A 545 -30.69 23.06 -0.87
C ASP A 545 -29.52 23.87 -1.48
N LYS A 546 -28.30 23.40 -1.28
CA LYS A 546 -27.06 24.06 -1.73
C LYS A 546 -26.28 23.17 -2.68
N PRO A 547 -25.60 23.76 -3.68
CA PRO A 547 -24.73 23.00 -4.57
C PRO A 547 -23.52 22.45 -3.80
N ILE A 548 -23.16 21.22 -4.09
CA ILE A 548 -22.15 20.42 -3.40
C ILE A 548 -20.96 20.23 -4.34
N ALA A 549 -19.75 20.27 -3.80
CA ALA A 549 -18.55 19.92 -4.56
C ALA A 549 -18.57 18.42 -4.83
N VAL A 550 -18.66 18.06 -6.11
CA VAL A 550 -18.69 16.68 -6.59
C VAL A 550 -17.62 16.55 -7.66
N GLY A 551 -16.85 15.47 -7.59
CA GLY A 551 -15.87 15.19 -8.61
C GLY A 551 -15.22 13.84 -8.46
N VAL A 552 -14.08 13.64 -9.11
CA VAL A 552 -13.37 12.36 -9.08
C VAL A 552 -12.11 12.50 -8.26
N MET A 553 -11.94 11.63 -7.27
CA MET A 553 -10.76 11.60 -6.40
C MET A 553 -10.12 10.21 -6.41
N TYR A 554 -8.80 10.16 -6.27
CA TYR A 554 -8.07 8.89 -6.18
C TYR A 554 -8.03 8.38 -4.74
N MET A 555 -8.74 7.28 -4.48
CA MET A 555 -8.91 6.71 -3.14
C MET A 555 -8.19 5.38 -2.99
N LEU A 556 -7.69 5.13 -1.78
CA LEU A 556 -6.83 4.01 -1.42
C LEU A 556 -7.48 3.16 -0.33
N LYS A 557 -7.48 1.83 -0.49
CA LYS A 557 -7.77 0.88 0.59
C LYS A 557 -6.49 0.58 1.36
N LEU A 558 -6.47 0.86 2.66
CA LEU A 558 -5.29 0.62 3.49
C LEU A 558 -5.28 -0.81 4.05
N SER A 559 -4.11 -1.32 4.41
CA SER A 559 -3.92 -2.65 5.03
C SER A 559 -4.52 -2.79 6.44
N HIS A 560 -5.35 -1.84 6.86
CA HIS A 560 -5.98 -1.77 8.16
C HIS A 560 -7.43 -2.26 8.05
N MET A 561 -7.58 -3.56 7.84
CA MET A 561 -8.90 -4.21 7.70
C MET A 561 -9.51 -4.53 9.05
N VAL A 562 -10.84 -4.49 9.13
CA VAL A 562 -11.58 -4.77 10.37
C VAL A 562 -11.43 -6.22 10.82
N ASP A 563 -11.44 -7.18 9.89
CA ASP A 563 -11.34 -8.62 10.20
C ASP A 563 -10.05 -8.99 10.93
N ASP A 564 -8.96 -8.30 10.61
CA ASP A 564 -7.68 -8.51 11.28
C ASP A 564 -7.69 -7.95 12.70
N LYS A 565 -8.46 -6.88 12.93
CA LYS A 565 -8.51 -6.14 14.21
C LYS A 565 -9.57 -6.64 15.17
N LEU A 566 -10.64 -7.25 14.67
CA LEU A 566 -11.70 -7.80 15.50
C LEU A 566 -11.12 -8.96 16.33
N HIS A 567 -11.27 -8.83 17.66
CA HIS A 567 -10.83 -9.82 18.62
C HIS A 567 -11.75 -9.82 19.84
N ALA A 568 -12.26 -10.98 20.18
CA ALA A 568 -13.10 -11.18 21.36
C ALA A 568 -12.62 -12.44 22.09
N ARG A 569 -12.53 -12.35 23.42
CA ARG A 569 -12.16 -13.47 24.29
C ARG A 569 -13.19 -13.60 25.40
N ASN A 570 -13.71 -14.81 25.55
CA ASN A 570 -14.43 -15.23 26.76
C ASN A 570 -13.44 -15.91 27.73
N VAL A 571 -13.02 -17.14 27.41
CA VAL A 571 -12.01 -17.90 28.15
C VAL A 571 -10.89 -18.31 27.18
N GLY A 572 -9.66 -18.39 27.68
CA GLY A 572 -8.49 -18.72 26.87
C GLY A 572 -7.30 -19.11 27.74
N PRO A 573 -6.12 -19.30 27.16
CA PRO A 573 -4.92 -19.68 27.90
C PRO A 573 -4.47 -18.57 28.87
N TYR A 574 -3.80 -19.02 29.92
CA TYR A 574 -3.24 -18.19 30.99
C TYR A 574 -1.72 -18.38 31.05
N SER A 575 -1.02 -17.31 31.41
CA SER A 575 0.39 -17.36 31.75
C SER A 575 0.59 -18.21 32.99
N LEU A 576 1.52 -19.16 32.94
CA LEU A 576 1.83 -20.03 34.08
C LEU A 576 2.39 -19.25 35.27
N ILE A 577 3.13 -18.17 35.02
CA ILE A 577 3.81 -17.39 36.07
C ILE A 577 2.83 -16.43 36.73
N THR A 578 2.15 -15.60 35.94
CA THR A 578 1.30 -14.53 36.45
C THR A 578 -0.15 -14.95 36.66
N GLN A 579 -0.55 -16.13 36.16
CA GLN A 579 -1.95 -16.60 36.14
C GLN A 579 -2.91 -15.58 35.50
N GLN A 580 -2.37 -14.70 34.65
CA GLN A 580 -3.15 -13.73 33.87
C GLN A 580 -3.44 -14.29 32.49
N PRO A 581 -4.54 -13.86 31.85
CA PRO A 581 -4.76 -14.06 30.42
C PRO A 581 -3.48 -13.77 29.61
N LEU A 582 -3.13 -14.65 28.67
CA LEU A 582 -2.08 -14.33 27.70
C LEU A 582 -2.44 -13.06 26.90
N GLY A 583 -1.46 -12.41 26.29
CA GLY A 583 -1.67 -11.22 25.47
C GLY A 583 -1.76 -11.54 23.98
N GLY A 584 -2.61 -10.79 23.25
CA GLY A 584 -2.66 -10.80 21.79
C GLY A 584 -3.59 -11.84 21.15
N LYS A 585 -4.13 -11.50 19.97
CA LYS A 585 -5.12 -12.31 19.21
C LYS A 585 -4.62 -13.72 18.86
N ALA A 586 -3.35 -13.85 18.45
CA ALA A 586 -2.75 -15.13 18.06
C ALA A 586 -2.75 -16.18 19.18
N GLN A 587 -2.77 -15.75 20.45
CA GLN A 587 -2.80 -16.63 21.61
C GLN A 587 -4.19 -16.69 22.25
N ASN A 588 -5.22 -16.19 21.57
CA ASN A 588 -6.55 -15.95 22.15
C ASN A 588 -6.44 -15.19 23.49
N GLY A 589 -5.64 -14.13 23.48
CA GLY A 589 -5.28 -13.33 24.65
C GLY A 589 -6.36 -12.38 25.13
N GLY A 590 -6.25 -11.89 26.36
CA GLY A 590 -7.13 -10.86 26.94
C GLY A 590 -6.64 -9.45 26.64
N GLN A 591 -7.54 -8.47 26.71
CA GLN A 591 -7.17 -7.06 26.68
C GLN A 591 -6.49 -6.68 28.00
N ARG A 592 -5.41 -5.88 27.92
CA ARG A 592 -4.75 -5.35 29.11
C ARG A 592 -5.62 -4.24 29.72
N PHE A 593 -6.03 -4.44 30.96
CA PHE A 593 -6.63 -3.40 31.81
C PHE A 593 -5.55 -2.89 32.75
N GLY A 594 -4.94 -1.75 32.43
CA GLY A 594 -3.71 -1.27 33.07
C GLY A 594 -3.68 0.22 33.28
#